data_AF-A0A843IH68-F1
#
_entry.id   AF-A0A843IH68-F1
#
_cell.length_a   1.000
_cell.length_b   1.000
_cell.length_c   1.000
_cell.angle_alpha   90.00
_cell.angle_beta   90.00
_cell.angle_gamma   90.00
#
_symmetry.space_group_name_H-M   'P 1'
#
loop_
_entity.id
_entity.type
_entity.pdbx_description
1 polymer ?
#
loop_
_entity_poly.entity_id
_entity_poly.type
_entity_poly.pdbx_seq_one_letter_code
_entity_poly.pdbx_strand_id
1 'polypeptide(L)'
;MNQLKDIDTITYDTMLIIYQCFNIKHHQLIEYANKTQRLTEFLVKNNAEIVVPEFIINEIKNKEIRKITNEFIKSKQLANLPKNPDQAFILGIEFKVKMKLSRLQTKEWFTVIIYQPPEKYIDQIYEFFKELKHHPNVNEFLKLKNRRDTIPSFEDMAIIAFSKEMKIPIISNDADLTFFSNELCEKGLSDKIFNLSELEIYNN
;
A
#
# COMPACT_ATOMS: atom_id res chain seq x y z
N MET A 1 12.65 -4.23 13.68
CA MET A 1 12.63 -5.46 12.84
C MET A 1 12.18 -6.74 13.53
N ASN A 2 12.18 -6.87 14.88
CA ASN A 2 11.68 -8.08 15.55
C ASN A 2 10.19 -8.36 15.28
N GLN A 3 9.37 -7.33 15.05
CA GLN A 3 7.93 -7.47 14.85
C GLN A 3 7.53 -8.25 13.58
N LEU A 4 8.41 -8.32 12.58
CA LEU A 4 8.15 -8.99 11.29
C LEU A 4 9.02 -10.25 11.10
N LYS A 5 9.88 -10.59 12.06
CA LYS A 5 10.88 -11.66 11.90
C LYS A 5 10.25 -13.05 11.77
N ASP A 6 9.14 -13.25 12.47
CA ASP A 6 8.42 -14.53 12.54
C ASP A 6 7.13 -14.50 11.69
N ILE A 7 7.09 -13.64 10.67
CA ILE A 7 5.93 -13.53 9.76
C ILE A 7 6.29 -14.19 8.43
N ASP A 8 5.59 -15.28 8.11
CA ASP A 8 5.80 -16.05 6.89
C ASP A 8 5.10 -15.45 5.67
N THR A 9 4.03 -14.67 5.88
CA THR A 9 3.23 -14.10 4.78
C THR A 9 2.72 -12.72 5.14
N ILE A 10 2.80 -11.79 4.19
CA ILE A 10 2.23 -10.43 4.31
C ILE A 10 1.52 -10.01 3.02
N THR A 11 0.68 -8.97 3.10
CA THR A 11 0.15 -8.27 1.94
C THR A 11 0.63 -6.83 1.90
N TYR A 12 0.88 -6.34 0.69
CA TYR A 12 1.16 -4.93 0.44
C TYR A 12 -0.09 -4.22 -0.04
N ASP A 13 -0.25 -2.98 0.40
CA ASP A 13 -1.17 -2.05 -0.24
C ASP A 13 -0.70 -1.67 -1.66
N THR A 14 -1.56 -0.93 -2.36
CA THR A 14 -1.30 -0.45 -3.71
C THR A 14 -0.02 0.39 -3.82
N MET A 15 0.24 1.28 -2.86
CA MET A 15 1.39 2.19 -2.89
C MET A 15 2.72 1.46 -2.72
N LEU A 16 2.80 0.47 -1.83
CA LEU A 16 4.03 -0.30 -1.61
C LEU A 16 4.46 -1.08 -2.86
N ILE A 17 3.51 -1.65 -3.60
CA ILE A 17 3.82 -2.34 -4.88
C ILE A 17 4.35 -1.35 -5.90
N ILE A 18 3.79 -0.15 -5.94
CA ILE A 18 4.22 0.89 -6.87
C ILE A 18 5.61 1.42 -6.49
N TYR A 19 5.87 1.60 -5.19
CA TYR A 19 7.19 1.92 -4.67
C TYR A 19 8.24 0.88 -5.04
N GLN A 20 7.92 -0.42 -4.97
CA GLN A 20 8.81 -1.48 -5.49
C GLN A 20 9.13 -1.32 -6.97
N CYS A 21 8.18 -0.81 -7.75
CA CYS A 21 8.36 -0.58 -9.17
C CYS A 21 9.24 0.66 -9.47
N PHE A 22 9.46 1.58 -8.53
CA PHE A 22 10.37 2.71 -8.77
C PHE A 22 11.84 2.30 -8.57
N ASN A 23 12.76 2.86 -9.37
CA ASN A 23 14.19 2.53 -9.29
C ASN A 23 14.92 3.53 -8.36
N ILE A 24 15.72 3.00 -7.42
CA ILE A 24 16.39 3.72 -6.31
C ILE A 24 17.32 4.84 -6.76
N LYS A 25 17.93 4.69 -7.94
CA LYS A 25 19.19 5.40 -8.22
C LYS A 25 19.11 6.92 -8.31
N HIS A 26 17.94 7.57 -8.31
CA HIS A 26 17.93 8.99 -8.63
C HIS A 26 17.06 9.98 -7.84
N HIS A 27 16.01 9.66 -7.07
CA HIS A 27 14.89 10.63 -6.99
C HIS A 27 14.12 10.66 -5.65
N GLN A 28 14.19 11.78 -4.89
CA GLN A 28 13.63 12.12 -3.55
C GLN A 28 12.24 11.59 -3.07
N LEU A 29 11.48 10.83 -3.85
CA LEU A 29 10.57 9.76 -3.35
C LEU A 29 11.34 8.52 -2.80
N ILE A 30 12.66 8.63 -2.78
CA ILE A 30 13.67 7.77 -2.19
C ILE A 30 13.26 7.20 -0.83
N GLU A 31 12.67 7.96 0.08
CA GLU A 31 12.53 7.44 1.45
C GLU A 31 11.53 6.27 1.52
N TYR A 32 10.27 6.45 1.10
CA TYR A 32 9.31 5.35 1.09
C TYR A 32 9.67 4.26 0.08
N ALA A 33 10.19 4.61 -1.11
CA ALA A 33 10.62 3.61 -2.08
C ALA A 33 11.79 2.76 -1.57
N ASN A 34 12.83 3.39 -1.03
CA ASN A 34 13.98 2.69 -0.43
C ASN A 34 13.55 1.90 0.80
N LYS A 35 12.68 2.47 1.64
CA LYS A 35 12.18 1.79 2.84
C LYS A 35 11.40 0.54 2.44
N THR A 36 10.54 0.65 1.43
CA THR A 36 9.80 -0.48 0.85
C THR A 36 10.76 -1.53 0.27
N GLN A 37 11.82 -1.12 -0.45
CA GLN A 37 12.81 -2.06 -0.99
C GLN A 37 13.61 -2.78 0.08
N ARG A 38 14.12 -2.05 1.08
CA ARG A 38 14.81 -2.65 2.23
C ARG A 38 13.88 -3.57 3.03
N LEU A 39 12.60 -3.20 3.16
CA LEU A 39 11.58 -4.05 3.77
C LEU A 39 11.44 -5.36 3.00
N THR A 40 11.24 -5.29 1.68
CA THR A 40 11.13 -6.49 0.83
C THR A 40 12.41 -7.32 0.87
N GLU A 41 13.60 -6.71 0.79
CA GLU A 41 14.87 -7.44 0.92
C GLU A 41 14.97 -8.17 2.26
N PHE A 42 14.57 -7.52 3.36
CA PHE A 42 14.51 -8.16 4.67
C PHE A 42 13.52 -9.33 4.69
N LEU A 43 12.29 -9.13 4.21
CA LEU A 43 11.26 -10.17 4.19
C LEU A 43 11.69 -11.38 3.37
N VAL A 44 12.19 -11.15 2.15
CA VAL A 44 12.70 -12.20 1.27
C VAL A 44 13.88 -12.95 1.92
N LYS A 45 14.79 -12.24 2.60
CA LYS A 45 15.90 -12.87 3.33
C LYS A 45 15.42 -13.76 4.49
N ASN A 46 14.25 -13.49 5.06
CA ASN A 46 13.62 -14.32 6.08
C ASN A 46 12.59 -15.31 5.49
N ASN A 47 12.59 -15.53 4.17
CA ASN A 47 11.68 -16.43 3.46
C ASN A 47 10.19 -16.07 3.58
N ALA A 48 9.87 -14.81 3.88
CA ALA A 48 8.48 -14.36 3.88
C ALA A 48 7.96 -14.18 2.46
N GLU A 49 6.72 -14.61 2.23
CA GLU A 49 5.99 -14.42 0.98
C GLU A 49 5.15 -13.13 1.01
N ILE A 50 5.15 -12.41 -0.10
CA ILE A 50 4.28 -11.25 -0.30
C ILE A 50 3.10 -11.70 -1.18
N VAL A 51 1.94 -11.85 -0.56
CA VAL A 51 0.69 -12.27 -1.23
C VAL A 51 -0.19 -11.05 -1.43
N VAL A 52 -0.60 -10.80 -2.67
CA VAL A 52 -1.37 -9.62 -3.07
C VAL A 52 -2.67 -10.04 -3.77
N PRO A 53 -3.83 -9.54 -3.35
CA PRO A 53 -5.08 -9.71 -4.07
C PRO A 53 -5.05 -9.11 -5.50
N GLU A 54 -5.63 -9.80 -6.47
CA GLU A 54 -5.65 -9.36 -7.87
C GLU A 54 -6.29 -7.97 -8.06
N PHE A 55 -7.28 -7.62 -7.24
CA PHE A 55 -7.93 -6.30 -7.33
C PHE A 55 -6.93 -5.14 -7.12
N ILE A 56 -5.90 -5.33 -6.30
CA ILE A 56 -4.82 -4.34 -6.08
C ILE A 56 -4.00 -4.19 -7.37
N ILE A 57 -3.64 -5.30 -8.00
CA ILE A 57 -2.92 -5.29 -9.29
C ILE A 57 -3.75 -4.60 -10.36
N ASN A 58 -5.07 -4.82 -10.37
CA ASN A 58 -5.98 -4.20 -11.32
C ASN A 58 -6.16 -2.70 -11.05
N GLU A 59 -6.19 -2.28 -9.79
CA GLU A 59 -6.19 -0.86 -9.41
C GLU A 59 -4.95 -0.15 -9.96
N ILE A 60 -3.76 -0.76 -9.81
CA ILE A 60 -2.50 -0.23 -10.36
C ILE A 60 -2.61 -0.07 -11.88
N LYS A 61 -3.04 -1.12 -12.58
CA LYS A 61 -3.15 -1.10 -14.05
C LYS A 61 -4.14 -0.05 -14.56
N ASN A 62 -5.21 0.23 -13.82
CA ASN A 62 -6.35 1.03 -14.27
C ASN A 62 -6.35 2.49 -13.79
N LYS A 63 -6.00 2.76 -12.53
CA LYS A 63 -6.24 4.06 -11.88
C LYS A 63 -4.96 4.77 -11.44
N GLU A 64 -4.00 4.02 -10.90
CA GLU A 64 -3.00 4.61 -10.01
C GLU A 64 -1.69 5.02 -10.71
N ILE A 65 -1.19 4.30 -11.73
CA ILE A 65 0.12 4.66 -12.34
C ILE A 65 0.10 6.09 -12.90
N ARG A 66 -1.00 6.54 -13.52
CA ARG A 66 -1.10 7.90 -14.06
C ARG A 66 -1.22 8.97 -12.97
N LYS A 67 -2.01 8.71 -11.93
CA LYS A 67 -2.19 9.63 -10.80
C LYS A 67 -0.89 9.79 -10.01
N ILE A 68 -0.22 8.68 -9.74
CA ILE A 68 1.09 8.63 -9.12
C ILE A 68 2.13 9.31 -10.00
N THR A 69 2.19 9.01 -11.30
CA THR A 69 3.12 9.72 -12.21
C THR A 69 2.86 11.23 -12.18
N ASN A 70 1.60 11.67 -12.13
CA ASN A 70 1.23 13.08 -12.02
C ASN A 70 1.59 13.70 -10.65
N GLU A 71 1.37 12.99 -9.54
CA GLU A 71 1.75 13.44 -8.19
C GLU A 71 3.27 13.49 -8.02
N PHE A 72 3.99 12.52 -8.58
CA PHE A 72 5.45 12.49 -8.67
C PHE A 72 6.00 13.67 -9.49
N ILE A 73 5.34 14.03 -10.59
CA ILE A 73 5.67 15.19 -11.42
C ILE A 73 5.39 16.51 -10.68
N LYS A 74 4.20 16.64 -10.08
CA LYS A 74 3.76 17.86 -9.39
C LYS A 74 4.55 18.15 -8.13
N SER A 75 4.93 17.11 -7.39
CA SER A 75 5.70 17.22 -6.15
C SER A 75 7.17 17.57 -6.39
N LYS A 76 7.67 17.51 -7.65
CA LYS A 76 9.11 17.65 -8.00
C LYS A 76 10.02 16.73 -7.19
N GLN A 77 9.47 15.68 -6.59
CA GLN A 77 10.20 14.75 -5.72
C GLN A 77 10.98 13.71 -6.52
N LEU A 78 10.86 13.68 -7.85
CA LEU A 78 11.87 13.06 -8.68
C LEU A 78 12.98 14.08 -8.97
N ALA A 79 14.23 13.77 -8.62
CA ALA A 79 15.37 14.51 -9.17
C ALA A 79 15.32 14.46 -10.71
N ASN A 80 16.08 15.29 -11.44
CA ASN A 80 16.16 15.26 -12.92
C ASN A 80 14.82 15.26 -13.70
N LEU A 81 13.68 15.60 -13.09
CA LEU A 81 12.43 15.82 -13.80
C LEU A 81 12.60 17.01 -14.75
N PRO A 82 12.15 16.92 -16.01
CA PRO A 82 11.96 18.10 -16.83
C PRO A 82 11.07 19.09 -16.07
N LYS A 83 11.37 20.39 -16.13
CA LYS A 83 10.55 21.43 -15.46
C LYS A 83 9.07 21.34 -15.87
N ASN A 84 8.82 20.97 -17.11
CA ASN A 84 7.50 20.65 -17.67
C ASN A 84 7.63 19.31 -18.41
N PRO A 85 7.37 18.18 -17.74
CA PRO A 85 7.41 16.88 -18.42
C PRO A 85 6.26 16.82 -19.42
N ASP A 86 6.59 16.42 -20.64
CA ASP A 86 5.61 16.22 -21.69
C ASP A 86 4.86 14.89 -21.50
N GLN A 87 3.82 14.71 -22.31
CA GLN A 87 3.00 13.49 -22.27
C GLN A 87 3.82 12.23 -22.58
N ALA A 88 4.87 12.33 -23.42
CA ALA A 88 5.72 11.22 -23.77
C ALA A 88 6.57 10.74 -22.58
N PHE A 89 7.09 11.67 -21.78
CA PHE A 89 7.81 11.38 -20.54
C PHE A 89 6.92 10.66 -19.52
N ILE A 90 5.67 11.14 -19.33
CA ILE A 90 4.67 10.52 -18.46
C ILE A 90 4.43 9.06 -18.89
N LEU A 91 4.06 8.86 -20.16
CA LEU A 91 3.82 7.52 -20.71
C LEU A 91 5.05 6.60 -20.59
N GLY A 92 6.26 7.16 -20.70
CA GLY A 92 7.51 6.43 -20.50
C GLY A 92 7.71 5.93 -19.06
N ILE A 93 7.32 6.72 -18.04
CA ILE A 93 7.30 6.28 -16.65
C ILE A 93 6.24 5.20 -16.47
N GLU A 94 5.02 5.42 -16.97
CA GLU A 94 3.93 4.46 -16.83
C GLU A 94 4.32 3.09 -17.42
N PHE A 95 4.91 3.10 -18.62
CA PHE A 95 5.39 1.88 -19.28
C PHE A 95 6.46 1.16 -18.45
N LYS A 96 7.42 1.89 -17.86
CA LYS A 96 8.45 1.30 -16.99
C LYS A 96 7.86 0.67 -15.74
N VAL A 97 6.88 1.33 -15.10
CA VAL A 97 6.17 0.77 -13.94
C VAL A 97 5.43 -0.50 -14.34
N LYS A 98 4.68 -0.49 -15.46
CA LYS A 98 3.99 -1.68 -15.98
C LYS A 98 4.95 -2.84 -16.24
N MET A 99 6.07 -2.61 -16.92
CA MET A 99 7.06 -3.67 -17.16
C MET A 99 7.64 -4.23 -15.87
N LYS A 100 7.91 -3.38 -14.88
CA LYS A 100 8.44 -3.83 -13.59
C LYS A 100 7.40 -4.57 -12.76
N LEU A 101 6.14 -4.14 -12.79
CA LEU A 101 5.04 -4.86 -12.17
C LEU A 101 4.92 -6.28 -12.76
N SER A 102 5.01 -6.42 -14.08
CA SER A 102 5.03 -7.73 -14.73
C SER A 102 6.23 -8.58 -14.29
N ARG A 103 7.42 -7.99 -14.13
CA ARG A 103 8.61 -8.70 -13.60
C ARG A 103 8.51 -9.04 -12.12
N LEU A 104 7.78 -8.24 -11.34
CA LEU A 104 7.52 -8.51 -9.93
C LEU A 104 6.64 -9.76 -9.78
N GLN A 105 5.62 -9.89 -10.63
CA GLN A 105 4.72 -11.05 -10.66
C GLN A 105 5.38 -12.37 -11.07
N THR A 106 6.62 -12.34 -11.58
CA THR A 106 7.41 -13.55 -11.87
C THR A 106 8.39 -13.90 -10.75
N LYS A 107 8.35 -13.21 -9.60
CA LYS A 107 9.23 -13.49 -8.46
C LYS A 107 8.61 -14.57 -7.59
N GLU A 108 9.41 -15.55 -7.18
CA GLU A 108 8.94 -16.66 -6.33
C GLU A 108 8.40 -16.20 -4.97
N TRP A 109 8.89 -15.07 -4.46
CA TRP A 109 8.43 -14.48 -3.20
C TRP A 109 7.19 -13.58 -3.35
N PHE A 110 6.65 -13.41 -4.56
CA PHE A 110 5.53 -12.51 -4.84
C PHE A 110 4.39 -13.26 -5.53
N THR A 111 3.29 -13.45 -4.82
CA THR A 111 2.15 -14.21 -5.30
C THR A 111 0.93 -13.31 -5.46
N VAL A 112 0.26 -13.42 -6.61
CA VAL A 112 -1.02 -12.76 -6.85
C VAL A 112 -2.13 -13.79 -6.74
N ILE A 113 -3.15 -13.52 -5.95
CA ILE A 113 -4.30 -14.42 -5.80
C ILE A 113 -5.60 -13.73 -6.17
N ILE A 114 -6.50 -14.48 -6.78
CA ILE A 114 -7.87 -14.03 -7.03
C ILE A 114 -8.59 -14.06 -5.69
N TYR A 115 -9.11 -12.90 -5.29
CA TYR A 115 -9.87 -12.77 -4.06
C TYR A 115 -11.04 -11.82 -4.30
N GLN A 116 -12.21 -12.25 -3.85
CA GLN A 116 -13.43 -11.47 -3.85
C GLN A 116 -13.91 -11.38 -2.41
N PRO A 117 -13.92 -10.18 -1.79
CA PRO A 117 -14.30 -10.06 -0.40
C PRO A 117 -15.78 -10.44 -0.22
N PRO A 118 -16.11 -11.23 0.81
CA PRO A 118 -17.50 -11.45 1.19
C PRO A 118 -18.21 -10.13 1.49
N GLU A 119 -19.41 -9.94 0.95
CA GLU A 119 -20.22 -8.71 1.14
C GLU A 119 -20.40 -8.39 2.63
N LYS A 120 -20.66 -9.42 3.45
CA LYS A 120 -20.73 -9.29 4.91
C LYS A 120 -19.49 -8.65 5.53
N TYR A 121 -18.28 -8.94 5.04
CA TYR A 121 -17.06 -8.31 5.57
C TYR A 121 -16.96 -6.86 5.15
N ILE A 122 -17.31 -6.54 3.90
CA ILE A 122 -17.37 -5.17 3.42
C ILE A 122 -18.37 -4.35 4.24
N ASP A 123 -19.57 -4.87 4.51
CA ASP A 123 -20.59 -4.19 5.31
C ASP A 123 -20.11 -3.93 6.75
N GLN A 124 -19.46 -4.92 7.37
CA GLN A 124 -18.90 -4.77 8.72
C GLN A 124 -17.82 -3.68 8.79
N ILE A 125 -16.95 -3.64 7.79
CA ILE A 125 -15.88 -2.64 7.70
C ILE A 125 -16.50 -1.26 7.41
N TYR A 126 -17.46 -1.18 6.50
CA TYR A 126 -18.17 0.04 6.18
C TYR A 126 -18.86 0.64 7.41
N GLU A 127 -19.62 -0.17 8.17
CA GLU A 127 -20.28 0.29 9.39
C GLU A 127 -19.27 0.74 10.45
N PHE A 128 -18.13 0.04 10.59
CA PHE A 128 -17.04 0.52 11.44
C PHE A 128 -16.58 1.94 11.07
N PHE A 129 -16.27 2.18 9.79
CA PHE A 129 -15.81 3.51 9.36
C PHE A 129 -16.90 4.57 9.51
N LYS A 130 -18.17 4.21 9.31
CA LYS A 130 -19.32 5.10 9.52
C LYS A 130 -19.51 5.47 10.99
N GLU A 131 -19.20 4.57 11.92
CA GLU A 131 -19.21 4.83 13.38
C GLU A 131 -18.07 5.77 13.81
N LEU A 132 -16.92 5.75 13.11
CA LEU A 132 -15.76 6.60 13.43
C LEU A 132 -16.03 8.10 13.38
N LYS A 133 -17.13 8.56 12.74
CA LYS A 133 -17.57 9.97 12.79
C LYS A 133 -17.71 10.53 14.21
N HIS A 134 -17.86 9.65 15.21
CA HIS A 134 -17.98 10.00 16.62
C HIS A 134 -16.69 9.77 17.42
N HIS A 135 -15.61 9.30 16.77
CA HIS A 135 -14.35 8.99 17.42
C HIS A 135 -13.58 10.28 17.79
N PRO A 136 -12.91 10.36 18.96
CA PRO A 136 -12.18 11.56 19.39
C PRO A 136 -11.16 12.08 18.36
N ASN A 137 -10.48 11.17 17.65
CA ASN A 137 -9.41 11.50 16.71
C ASN A 137 -9.90 11.67 15.26
N VAL A 138 -11.22 11.66 15.01
CA VAL A 138 -11.75 11.70 13.64
C VAL A 138 -11.38 12.98 12.89
N ASN A 139 -11.34 14.12 13.58
CA ASN A 139 -11.00 15.40 12.95
C ASN A 139 -9.54 15.44 12.47
N GLU A 140 -8.63 14.78 13.21
CA GLU A 140 -7.23 14.66 12.81
C GLU A 140 -7.10 13.79 11.56
N PHE A 141 -7.78 12.65 11.54
CA PHE A 141 -7.84 11.75 10.39
C PHE A 141 -8.39 12.43 9.13
N LEU A 142 -9.53 13.13 9.23
CA LEU A 142 -10.13 13.86 8.12
C LEU A 142 -9.22 14.97 7.59
N LYS A 143 -8.50 15.65 8.48
CA LYS A 143 -7.51 16.67 8.12
C LYS A 143 -6.31 16.05 7.40
N LEU A 144 -5.80 14.91 7.87
CA LEU A 144 -4.68 14.18 7.26
C LEU A 144 -5.02 13.72 5.84
N LYS A 145 -6.23 13.17 5.63
CA LYS A 145 -6.71 12.70 4.33
C LYS A 145 -7.29 13.82 3.45
N ASN A 146 -7.40 15.04 3.95
CA ASN A 146 -8.03 16.18 3.28
C ASN A 146 -9.42 15.83 2.70
N ARG A 147 -10.27 15.20 3.53
CA ARG A 147 -11.60 14.72 3.14
C ARG A 147 -12.69 15.09 4.13
N ARG A 148 -13.95 14.86 3.76
CA ARG A 148 -15.14 15.25 4.54
C ARG A 148 -15.86 14.09 5.23
N ASP A 149 -15.56 12.86 4.83
CA ASP A 149 -16.17 11.65 5.39
C ASP A 149 -15.10 10.66 5.83
N THR A 150 -15.49 9.66 6.61
CA THR A 150 -14.60 8.64 7.16
C THR A 150 -14.54 7.38 6.31
N ILE A 151 -15.22 7.34 5.18
CA ILE A 151 -15.37 6.10 4.41
C ILE A 151 -14.16 5.95 3.48
N PRO A 152 -13.43 4.83 3.55
CA PRO A 152 -12.32 4.57 2.65
C PRO A 152 -12.82 4.04 1.30
N SER A 153 -11.91 3.81 0.35
CA SER A 153 -12.30 3.22 -0.94
C SER A 153 -12.79 1.78 -0.79
N PHE A 154 -13.44 1.25 -1.83
CA PHE A 154 -13.81 -0.17 -1.84
C PHE A 154 -12.57 -1.06 -1.78
N GLU A 155 -11.51 -0.68 -2.51
CA GLU A 155 -10.23 -1.38 -2.55
C GLU A 155 -9.57 -1.44 -1.15
N ASP A 156 -9.63 -0.36 -0.38
CA ASP A 156 -9.15 -0.31 1.01
C ASP A 156 -9.99 -1.23 1.93
N MET A 157 -11.32 -1.23 1.79
CA MET A 157 -12.17 -2.15 2.56
C MET A 157 -11.91 -3.61 2.16
N ALA A 158 -11.66 -3.87 0.87
CA ALA A 158 -11.38 -5.19 0.34
C ALA A 158 -10.06 -5.76 0.87
N ILE A 159 -9.00 -4.94 0.99
CA ILE A 159 -7.72 -5.39 1.55
C ILE A 159 -7.81 -5.63 3.07
N ILE A 160 -8.61 -4.85 3.79
CA ILE A 160 -8.93 -5.11 5.21
C ILE A 160 -9.64 -6.46 5.35
N ALA A 161 -10.69 -6.70 4.54
CA ALA A 161 -11.41 -7.97 4.53
C ALA A 161 -10.49 -9.15 4.18
N PHE A 162 -9.61 -8.97 3.20
CA PHE A 162 -8.61 -9.96 2.82
C PHE A 162 -7.70 -10.34 3.99
N SER A 163 -7.16 -9.34 4.68
CA SER A 163 -6.31 -9.54 5.85
C SER A 163 -7.02 -10.34 6.96
N LYS A 164 -8.28 -10.01 7.24
CA LYS A 164 -9.12 -10.72 8.20
C LYS A 164 -9.32 -12.19 7.82
N GLU A 165 -9.72 -12.44 6.58
CA GLU A 165 -10.09 -13.79 6.12
C GLU A 165 -8.87 -14.71 6.04
N MET A 166 -7.79 -14.20 5.46
CA MET A 166 -6.57 -14.98 5.23
C MET A 166 -5.62 -14.99 6.43
N LYS A 167 -5.89 -14.16 7.45
CA LYS A 167 -4.97 -13.90 8.58
C LYS A 167 -3.59 -13.45 8.13
N ILE A 168 -3.58 -12.56 7.14
CA ILE A 168 -2.36 -12.02 6.55
C ILE A 168 -2.22 -10.55 6.96
N PRO A 169 -1.12 -10.13 7.60
CA PRO A 169 -0.89 -8.75 7.95
C PRO A 169 -0.73 -7.83 6.73
N ILE A 170 -1.25 -6.61 6.84
CA ILE A 170 -1.11 -5.56 5.84
C ILE A 170 0.10 -4.70 6.17
N ILE A 171 0.93 -4.37 5.17
CA ILE A 171 1.85 -3.22 5.26
C ILE A 171 1.29 -2.09 4.40
N SER A 172 1.13 -0.91 4.99
CA SER A 172 0.60 0.27 4.31
C SER A 172 1.21 1.57 4.84
N ASN A 173 1.17 2.63 4.03
CA ASN A 173 1.34 4.01 4.49
C ASN A 173 0.07 4.87 4.30
N ASP A 174 -1.04 4.28 3.85
CA ASP A 174 -2.30 4.99 3.73
C ASP A 174 -2.95 5.12 5.11
N ALA A 175 -3.32 6.35 5.48
CA ALA A 175 -4.03 6.63 6.72
C ALA A 175 -5.42 5.96 6.78
N ASP A 176 -6.06 5.65 5.65
CA ASP A 176 -7.31 4.87 5.64
C ASP A 176 -7.14 3.48 6.24
N LEU A 177 -5.94 2.90 6.12
CA LEU A 177 -5.59 1.59 6.69
C LEU A 177 -4.90 1.74 8.05
N THR A 178 -4.02 2.74 8.20
CA THR A 178 -3.10 2.82 9.33
C THR A 178 -3.60 3.63 10.52
N PHE A 179 -4.43 4.67 10.32
CA PHE A 179 -4.78 5.62 11.38
C PHE A 179 -5.61 4.99 12.50
N PHE A 180 -6.56 4.12 12.15
CA PHE A 180 -7.40 3.38 13.11
C PHE A 180 -7.08 1.87 13.09
N SER A 181 -5.83 1.53 12.82
CA SER A 181 -5.36 0.15 12.67
C SER A 181 -5.59 -0.68 13.94
N ASN A 182 -5.33 -0.11 15.12
CA ASN A 182 -5.55 -0.79 16.39
C ASN A 182 -7.04 -1.12 16.58
N GLU A 183 -7.93 -0.15 16.36
CA GLU A 183 -9.37 -0.32 16.51
C GLU A 183 -9.94 -1.35 15.50
N LEU A 184 -9.41 -1.37 14.27
CA LEU A 184 -9.72 -2.39 13.26
C LEU A 184 -9.32 -3.80 13.74
N CYS A 185 -8.11 -3.95 14.29
CA CYS A 185 -7.60 -5.23 14.77
C CYS A 185 -8.32 -5.70 16.05
N GLU A 186 -8.59 -4.80 17.00
CA GLU A 186 -9.31 -5.09 18.24
C GLU A 186 -10.75 -5.55 17.99
N LYS A 187 -11.43 -5.01 16.97
CA LYS A 187 -12.74 -5.49 16.51
C LYS A 187 -12.66 -6.75 15.65
N GLY A 188 -11.46 -7.28 15.42
CA GLY A 188 -11.22 -8.45 14.58
C GLY A 188 -11.62 -8.24 13.12
N LEU A 189 -11.61 -6.99 12.63
CA LEU A 189 -11.93 -6.65 11.24
C LEU A 189 -10.72 -6.75 10.30
N SER A 190 -9.52 -6.86 10.86
CA SER A 190 -8.24 -7.15 10.20
C SER A 190 -7.39 -8.03 11.12
N ASP A 191 -6.36 -8.70 10.60
CA ASP A 191 -5.39 -9.43 11.42
C ASP A 191 -4.42 -8.48 12.11
N LYS A 192 -3.54 -7.86 11.32
CA LYS A 192 -2.59 -6.82 11.75
C LYS A 192 -2.37 -5.84 10.61
N ILE A 193 -2.16 -4.57 10.95
CA ILE A 193 -1.78 -3.54 9.99
C ILE A 193 -0.52 -2.85 10.52
N PHE A 194 0.54 -2.86 9.72
CA PHE A 194 1.79 -2.20 10.02
C PHE A 194 1.92 -0.93 9.18
N ASN A 195 2.13 0.20 9.86
CA ASN A 195 2.45 1.45 9.20
C ASN A 195 3.90 1.44 8.71
N LEU A 196 4.13 1.52 7.40
CA LEU A 196 5.46 1.63 6.80
C LEU A 196 6.24 2.80 7.41
N SER A 197 5.54 3.88 7.74
CA SER A 197 5.83 4.86 8.80
C SER A 197 6.88 4.50 9.83
N GLU A 198 6.43 3.56 10.64
CA GLU A 198 6.87 3.28 11.99
C GLU A 198 7.80 2.07 12.02
N LEU A 199 7.88 1.33 10.91
CA LEU A 199 8.80 0.22 10.76
C LEU A 199 10.25 0.72 10.76
N GLU A 200 11.02 0.38 11.79
CA GLU A 200 12.46 0.57 11.78
C GLU A 200 13.12 -0.53 10.93
N ILE A 201 13.84 -0.12 9.88
CA ILE A 201 14.55 -1.00 8.96
C ILE A 201 16.04 -0.66 9.03
N TYR A 202 16.80 -1.46 9.77
CA TYR A 202 18.25 -1.29 9.89
C TYR A 202 18.96 -1.96 8.71
N ASN A 203 19.97 -1.28 8.16
CA ASN A 203 20.88 -1.88 7.20
C ASN A 203 21.86 -2.77 7.98
N ASN A 204 21.85 -4.08 7.72
CA ASN A 204 22.99 -4.93 8.04
C ASN A 204 23.92 -4.98 6.83
#